data_AF-A0A5C7YY34-F1
#
_entry.id   AF-A0A5C7YY34-F1
#
_cell.length_a   1.000
_cell.length_b   1.000
_cell.length_c   1.000
_cell.angle_alpha   90.00
_cell.angle_beta   90.00
_cell.angle_gamma   90.00
#
_symmetry.space_group_name_H-M   'P 1'
#
loop_
_entity.id
_entity.type
_entity.pdbx_description
1 polymer ?
#
loop_
_entity_poly.entity_id
_entity_poly.type
_entity_poly.pdbx_seq_one_letter_code
_entity_poly.pdbx_strand_id
1 'polypeptide(L)'
;VGKQYLGNIDSKQSVLDYYTNTDLNVSYDWKINRGIKSIVFSGLINNIFDEEYESNGYFYTYDDDSSGSPITYEGTGYYPQAGINFLVGATLKF
;
A
#
# COMPACT_ATOMS: atom_id res chain seq x y z
N VAL A 1 -5.90 15.96 -4.14
CA VAL A 1 -6.43 14.74 -4.81
C VAL A 1 -7.89 14.61 -4.43
N GLY A 2 -8.76 14.09 -5.32
CA GLY A 2 -10.18 13.89 -5.00
C GLY A 2 -10.41 12.69 -4.07
N LYS A 3 -11.64 12.50 -3.60
CA LYS A 3 -12.01 11.30 -2.82
C LYS A 3 -11.88 10.05 -3.67
N GLN A 4 -11.34 8.98 -3.09
CA GLN A 4 -11.28 7.67 -3.71
C GLN A 4 -12.36 6.78 -3.08
N TYR A 5 -13.13 6.09 -3.92
CA TYR A 5 -14.23 5.24 -3.50
C TYR A 5 -13.92 3.78 -3.81
N LEU A 6 -14.32 2.87 -2.92
CA LEU A 6 -14.25 1.41 -3.06
C LEU A 6 -15.35 0.85 -3.98
N GLY A 7 -16.39 1.65 -4.24
CA GLY A 7 -17.52 1.30 -5.10
C GLY A 7 -17.92 2.44 -6.03
N ASN A 8 -18.89 2.17 -6.92
CA ASN A 8 -19.28 3.10 -8.01
C ASN A 8 -20.61 3.84 -7.75
N ILE A 9 -21.16 3.76 -6.54
CA ILE A 9 -22.45 4.38 -6.18
C ILE A 9 -22.28 5.65 -5.34
N ASP A 10 -21.06 6.19 -5.31
CA ASP A 10 -20.69 7.39 -4.52
C ASP A 10 -21.09 7.32 -3.04
N SER A 11 -21.21 6.10 -2.48
CA SER A 11 -21.53 5.89 -1.08
C SER A 11 -20.41 6.47 -0.21
N LYS A 12 -20.79 7.26 0.79
CA LYS A 12 -19.86 7.80 1.78
C LYS A 12 -19.15 6.71 2.57
N GLN A 13 -19.79 5.56 2.78
CA GLN A 13 -19.17 4.43 3.48
C GLN A 13 -18.05 3.81 2.66
N SER A 14 -18.08 3.94 1.33
CA SER A 14 -17.04 3.40 0.45
C SER A 14 -15.83 4.30 0.28
N VAL A 15 -15.76 5.46 0.95
CA VAL A 15 -14.62 6.39 0.79
C VAL A 15 -13.40 5.85 1.53
N LEU A 16 -12.27 5.73 0.83
CA LEU A 16 -10.99 5.43 1.45
C LEU A 16 -10.47 6.63 2.24
N ASP A 17 -9.94 6.36 3.42
CA ASP A 17 -9.32 7.38 4.25
C ASP A 17 -8.05 7.91 3.60
N TYR A 18 -7.77 9.19 3.87
CA TYR A 18 -6.55 9.81 3.40
C TYR A 18 -5.35 9.22 4.15
N TYR A 19 -4.31 8.88 3.42
CA TYR A 19 -3.03 8.45 3.99
C TYR A 19 -1.87 9.09 3.24
N THR A 20 -0.70 9.06 3.87
CA THR A 20 0.57 9.37 3.24
C THR A 20 1.59 8.34 3.67
N ASN A 21 2.45 7.95 2.73
CA ASN A 21 3.56 7.04 2.99
C ASN A 21 4.83 7.68 2.40
N THR A 22 5.95 7.54 3.11
CA THR A 22 7.27 7.98 2.65
C THR A 22 8.24 6.80 2.70
N ASP A 23 8.93 6.58 1.59
CA ASP A 23 9.95 5.53 1.46
C ASP A 23 11.33 6.15 1.29
N LEU A 24 12.37 5.46 1.78
CA LEU A 24 13.77 5.85 1.65
C LEU A 24 14.56 4.79 0.91
N ASN A 25 15.17 5.16 -0.22
CA ASN A 25 16.07 4.31 -0.99
C ASN A 25 17.49 4.87 -0.97
N VAL A 26 18.46 4.04 -0.59
CA VAL A 26 19.89 4.35 -0.55
C VAL A 26 20.64 3.33 -1.39
N SER A 27 21.54 3.80 -2.24
CA SER A 27 22.46 2.92 -2.98
C SER A 27 23.89 3.46 -2.94
N TYR A 28 24.86 2.54 -2.87
CA TYR A 28 26.28 2.86 -2.84
C TYR A 28 27.05 1.92 -3.77
N ASP A 29 27.75 2.50 -4.75
CA ASP A 29 28.57 1.76 -5.72
C ASP A 29 30.04 1.77 -5.30
N TRP A 30 30.51 0.64 -4.76
CA TRP A 30 31.90 0.46 -4.36
C TRP A 30 32.75 -0.08 -5.51
N LYS A 31 33.54 0.80 -6.13
CA LYS A 31 34.46 0.46 -7.22
C LYS A 31 35.71 -0.26 -6.70
N ILE A 32 35.91 -1.51 -7.14
CA ILE A 32 37.07 -2.33 -6.80
C ILE A 32 38.14 -2.22 -7.89
N ASN A 33 37.72 -2.09 -9.16
CA ASN A 33 38.58 -1.95 -10.34
C ASN A 33 39.65 -3.06 -10.48
N ARG A 34 39.38 -4.27 -9.96
CA ARG A 34 40.26 -5.45 -10.04
C ARG A 34 39.44 -6.72 -10.05
N GLY A 35 39.46 -7.48 -11.14
CA GLY A 35 38.72 -8.75 -11.30
C GLY A 35 37.19 -8.57 -11.34
N ILE A 36 36.62 -8.00 -10.27
CA ILE A 36 35.28 -7.46 -10.16
C ILE A 36 35.37 -5.93 -10.38
N LYS A 37 34.51 -5.37 -11.23
CA LYS A 37 34.47 -3.93 -11.48
C LYS A 37 33.97 -3.18 -10.26
N SER A 38 32.81 -3.57 -9.71
CA SER A 38 32.26 -2.96 -8.51
C SER A 38 31.22 -3.83 -7.80
N ILE A 39 30.91 -3.46 -6.56
CA ILE A 39 29.81 -4.01 -5.76
C ILE A 39 28.85 -2.87 -5.45
N VAL A 40 27.57 -3.02 -5.81
CA VAL A 40 26.52 -2.07 -5.45
C VAL A 40 25.78 -2.59 -4.24
N PHE A 41 25.79 -1.83 -3.15
CA PHE A 41 24.92 -2.05 -2.01
C PHE A 41 23.65 -1.23 -2.16
N SER A 42 22.51 -1.81 -1.83
CA SER A 42 21.21 -1.14 -1.82
C SER A 42 20.50 -1.36 -0.49
N GLY A 43 19.87 -0.32 0.03
CA GLY A 43 18.97 -0.36 1.16
C GLY A 43 17.67 0.36 0.81
N LEU A 44 16.54 -0.27 1.09
CA LEU A 44 15.22 0.31 0.95
C LEU A 44 14.50 0.20 2.29
N ILE A 45 13.97 1.31 2.78
CA ILE A 45 13.07 1.37 3.92
C ILE A 45 11.74 1.87 3.38
N ASN A 46 10.74 1.00 3.35
CA ASN A 46 9.39 1.40 2.98
C ASN A 46 8.62 1.79 4.23
N ASN A 47 7.75 2.79 4.14
CA ASN A 47 6.95 3.29 5.26
C ASN A 47 7.78 3.71 6.47
N ILE A 48 8.68 4.69 6.27
CA ILE A 48 9.64 5.14 7.29
C ILE A 48 8.99 5.66 8.58
N PHE A 49 7.71 6.04 8.53
CA PHE A 49 6.93 6.53 9.66
C PHE A 49 6.02 5.46 10.28
N ASP A 50 6.04 4.23 9.75
CA ASP A 50 5.21 3.12 10.22
C ASP A 50 3.71 3.45 10.26
N GLU A 51 3.22 4.17 9.24
CA GLU A 51 1.80 4.53 9.14
C GLU A 51 0.95 3.28 8.89
N GLU A 52 -0.12 3.09 9.67
CA GLU A 52 -1.15 2.10 9.39
C GLU A 52 -2.17 2.69 8.41
N TYR A 53 -2.29 2.11 7.22
CA TYR A 53 -3.19 2.63 6.20
C TYR A 53 -3.74 1.53 5.28
N GLU A 54 -4.87 1.82 4.66
CA GLU A 54 -5.50 0.98 3.66
C GLU A 54 -5.60 1.71 2.32
N SER A 55 -4.84 1.24 1.33
CA SER A 55 -4.92 1.78 -0.04
C SER A 55 -6.03 1.17 -0.88
N ASN A 56 -6.63 0.08 -0.40
CA ASN A 56 -7.66 -0.68 -1.11
C ASN A 56 -8.49 -1.55 -0.16
N GLY A 57 -9.59 -2.06 -0.71
CA GLY A 57 -10.59 -2.84 0.00
C GLY A 57 -11.67 -3.31 -0.97
N TYR A 58 -12.81 -3.68 -0.42
CA TYR A 58 -14.01 -4.00 -1.18
C TYR A 58 -15.23 -3.33 -0.55
N PHE A 59 -16.19 -2.98 -1.40
CA PHE A 59 -17.49 -2.46 -1.00
C PHE A 59 -18.57 -3.42 -1.51
N TYR A 60 -19.58 -3.67 -0.69
CA TYR A 60 -20.69 -4.54 -1.04
C TYR A 60 -22.01 -3.96 -0.54
N THR A 61 -23.08 -4.37 -1.21
CA THR A 61 -24.45 -4.08 -0.82
C THR A 61 -25.26 -5.37 -0.84
N TYR A 62 -26.24 -5.48 0.05
CA TYR A 62 -27.20 -6.58 0.02
C TYR A 62 -28.56 -6.11 0.51
N ASP A 63 -29.63 -6.72 0.03
CA ASP A 63 -30.99 -6.39 0.43
C ASP A 63 -31.49 -7.39 1.47
N ASP A 64 -32.23 -6.90 2.48
CA ASP A 64 -32.98 -7.69 3.44
C ASP A 64 -34.46 -7.34 3.33
N ASP A 65 -35.31 -8.33 3.10
CA ASP A 65 -36.76 -8.20 2.96
C ASP A 65 -37.55 -8.76 4.17
N SER A 66 -36.86 -9.17 5.25
CA SER A 66 -37.46 -9.78 6.44
C SER A 66 -38.50 -8.91 7.15
N SER A 67 -38.48 -7.59 6.91
CA SER A 67 -39.43 -6.62 7.48
C SER A 67 -40.69 -6.41 6.63
N GLY A 68 -40.82 -7.08 5.49
CA GLY A 68 -41.91 -6.91 4.52
C GLY A 68 -41.67 -5.80 3.49
N SER A 69 -40.50 -5.15 3.52
CA SER A 69 -40.01 -4.23 2.48
C SER A 69 -38.49 -4.39 2.34
N PRO A 70 -37.92 -4.38 1.11
CA PRO A 70 -36.49 -4.54 0.92
C PRO A 70 -35.73 -3.33 1.47
N ILE A 71 -34.76 -3.59 2.34
CA ILE A 71 -33.82 -2.62 2.89
C ILE A 71 -32.43 -2.96 2.37
N THR A 72 -31.81 -2.05 1.63
CA THR A 72 -30.43 -2.20 1.19
C THR A 72 -29.48 -1.82 2.31
N TYR A 73 -28.61 -2.74 2.67
CA TYR A 73 -27.48 -2.53 3.56
C TYR A 73 -26.19 -2.39 2.75
N GLU A 74 -25.28 -1.61 3.31
CA GLU A 74 -23.96 -1.35 2.74
C GLU A 74 -22.88 -1.79 3.72
N GLY A 75 -21.72 -2.21 3.19
CA GLY A 75 -20.58 -2.59 4.00
C GLY A 75 -19.27 -2.47 3.25
N THR A 76 -18.18 -2.34 4.02
CA THR A 76 -16.81 -2.26 3.52
C THR A 76 -15.92 -3.24 4.25
N GLY A 77 -14.99 -3.85 3.52
CA GLY A 77 -13.82 -4.50 4.09
C GLY A 77 -12.53 -3.89 3.52
N TYR A 78 -11.47 -3.89 4.30
CA TYR A 78 -10.20 -3.24 3.94
C TYR A 78 -9.04 -4.25 3.94
N TYR A 79 -8.03 -3.98 3.10
CA TYR A 79 -6.79 -4.75 3.07
C TYR A 79 -5.63 -3.90 3.63
N PRO A 80 -5.21 -4.15 4.87
CA PRO A 80 -4.18 -3.34 5.51
C PRO A 80 -2.84 -3.49 4.76
N GLN A 81 -2.18 -2.36 4.54
CA GLN A 81 -0.84 -2.35 3.95
C GLN A 81 0.21 -2.67 5.01
N ALA A 82 1.39 -3.09 4.55
CA ALA A 82 2.49 -3.34 5.45
C ALA A 82 2.95 -2.05 6.14
N GLY A 83 3.24 -2.15 7.44
CA GLY A 83 4.00 -1.15 8.17
C GLY A 83 5.45 -1.04 7.66
N ILE A 84 6.33 -0.50 8.50
CA ILE A 84 7.74 -0.31 8.15
C ILE A 84 8.40 -1.64 7.78
N ASN A 85 9.09 -1.66 6.64
CA ASN A 85 9.82 -2.84 6.18
C ASN A 85 11.12 -2.48 5.46
N PHE A 86 12.06 -3.43 5.48
CA PHE A 86 13.44 -3.21 5.09
C PHE A 86 13.88 -4.23 4.04
N LEU A 87 14.47 -3.76 2.95
CA LEU A 87 15.12 -4.61 1.96
C LEU A 87 16.58 -4.17 1.83
N VAL A 88 17.49 -5.14 1.92
CA VAL A 88 18.92 -4.93 1.69
C VAL A 88 19.39 -5.82 0.54
N GLY A 89 20.30 -5.30 -0.27
CA GLY A 89 20.79 -5.99 -1.45
C GLY A 89 22.25 -5.70 -1.73
N ALA A 90 22.90 -6.66 -2.39
CA ALA A 90 24.25 -6.51 -2.92
C ALA A 90 24.26 -7.06 -4.36
N THR A 91 24.74 -6.27 -5.31
CA THR A 91 24.87 -6.65 -6.72
C THR A 91 26.34 -6.60 -7.11
N LEU A 92 26.88 -7.72 -7.60
CA LEU A 92 28.25 -7.79 -8.11
C LEU A 92 28.26 -7.46 -9.60
N LYS A 93 29.15 -6.54 -10.01
CA LYS A 93 29.41 -6.20 -11.41
C LYS A 93 30.80 -6.71 -11.80
N PHE A 94 30.85 -7.65 -12.75
CA PHE A 94 32.08 -8.21 -13.32
C PHE A 94 32.56 -7.42 -14.54
#